data_AF-A0A1W5Y0D1-F1
#
_entry.id   AF-A0A1W5Y0D1-F1
#
_cell.length_a   1.000
_cell.length_b   1.000
_cell.length_c   1.000
_cell.angle_alpha   90.00
_cell.angle_beta   90.00
_cell.angle_gamma   90.00
#
_symmetry.space_group_name_H-M   'P 1'
#
loop_
_entity.id
_entity.type
_entity.pdbx_description
1 polymer ?
#
loop_
_entity_poly.entity_id
_entity_poly.type
_entity_poly.pdbx_seq_one_letter_code
_entity_poly.pdbx_strand_id
1 'polypeptide(L)'
;MLYDLLSELNLRFPFLIVERADGRDPEQHYIQVHLAEDGGCLVEYRDGGPDQHFRAVVAPPYAMKGHDEVAALVTSWAQDDGEWLRRGHWQRVRV
;
A
#
# COMPACT_ATOMS: atom_id res chain seq x y z
N MET A 1 2.21 -6.39 -14.84
CA MET A 1 1.42 -6.88 -13.68
C MET A 1 1.62 -5.92 -12.51
N LEU A 2 0.74 -5.87 -11.51
CA LEU A 2 0.91 -4.98 -10.33
C LEU A 2 2.30 -5.11 -9.70
N TYR A 3 2.82 -6.34 -9.64
CA TYR A 3 4.16 -6.64 -9.17
C TYR A 3 5.24 -5.82 -9.90
N ASP A 4 5.20 -5.77 -11.23
CA ASP A 4 6.23 -5.09 -12.03
C ASP A 4 6.30 -3.60 -11.67
N LEU A 5 5.13 -2.96 -11.57
CA LEU A 5 5.04 -1.54 -11.20
C LEU A 5 5.59 -1.27 -9.79
N LEU A 6 5.39 -2.18 -8.85
CA LEU A 6 5.94 -2.07 -7.49
C LEU A 6 7.45 -2.32 -7.48
N SER A 7 7.94 -3.30 -8.26
CA SER A 7 9.36 -3.60 -8.37
C SER A 7 10.17 -2.49 -9.04
N GLU A 8 9.51 -1.65 -9.85
CA GLU A 8 10.13 -0.52 -10.56
C GLU A 8 10.08 0.80 -9.79
N LEU A 9 9.46 0.85 -8.60
CA LEU A 9 9.50 2.05 -7.76
C LEU A 9 10.93 2.48 -7.47
N ASN A 10 11.15 3.79 -7.55
CA ASN A 10 12.45 4.40 -7.32
C ASN A 10 12.27 5.84 -6.87
N LEU A 11 13.33 6.52 -6.43
CA LEU A 11 13.20 7.87 -5.88
C LEU A 11 12.70 8.93 -6.89
N ARG A 12 12.73 8.64 -8.20
CA ARG A 12 12.11 9.50 -9.23
C ARG A 12 10.61 9.22 -9.39
N PHE A 13 10.18 7.98 -9.18
CA PHE A 13 8.79 7.54 -9.21
C PHE A 13 8.48 6.80 -7.90
N PRO A 14 8.35 7.53 -6.77
CA PRO A 14 8.40 6.90 -5.45
C PRO A 14 7.03 6.40 -4.98
N PHE A 15 5.95 6.65 -5.71
CA PHE A 15 4.61 6.26 -5.27
C PHE A 15 3.83 5.49 -6.34
N LEU A 16 2.96 4.61 -5.87
CA LEU A 16 1.93 3.91 -6.63
C LEU A 16 0.61 4.02 -5.86
N ILE A 17 -0.48 4.38 -6.54
CA ILE A 17 -1.82 4.42 -5.95
C ILE A 17 -2.69 3.39 -6.68
N VAL A 18 -3.43 2.59 -5.91
CA VAL A 18 -4.40 1.61 -6.41
C VAL A 18 -5.76 1.96 -5.81
N GLU A 19 -6.71 2.30 -6.66
CA GLU A 19 -8.06 2.73 -6.27
C GLU A 19 -9.07 1.61 -6.52
N ARG A 20 -10.11 1.55 -5.70
CA ARG A 20 -11.25 0.66 -5.93
C ARG A 20 -12.32 1.34 -6.77
N ALA A 21 -12.53 0.82 -7.98
CA ALA A 21 -13.58 1.30 -8.87
C ALA A 21 -15.00 0.93 -8.39
N ASP A 22 -15.13 -0.04 -7.50
CA ASP A 22 -16.41 -0.53 -6.95
C ASP A 22 -16.79 0.13 -5.62
N GLY A 23 -15.99 1.09 -5.13
CA GLY A 23 -16.26 1.85 -3.90
C GLY A 23 -17.33 2.94 -4.07
N ARG A 24 -17.95 3.34 -2.95
CA ARG A 24 -18.92 4.45 -2.89
C ARG A 24 -18.27 5.81 -3.20
N ASP A 25 -17.00 5.97 -2.86
CA ASP A 25 -16.16 7.14 -3.16
C ASP A 25 -14.76 6.65 -3.54
N PRO A 26 -14.45 6.54 -4.86
CA PRO A 26 -13.17 6.01 -5.33
C PRO A 26 -11.96 6.82 -4.83
N GLU A 27 -12.11 8.14 -4.62
CA GLU A 27 -11.03 9.01 -4.13
C GLU A 27 -10.68 8.75 -2.66
N GLN A 28 -11.58 8.09 -1.93
CA GLN A 28 -11.40 7.77 -0.52
C GLN A 28 -11.19 6.28 -0.27
N HIS A 29 -11.26 5.42 -1.29
CA HIS A 29 -11.07 3.97 -1.16
C HIS A 29 -9.85 3.50 -1.98
N TYR A 30 -8.67 3.56 -1.35
CA TYR A 30 -7.42 3.29 -2.03
C TYR A 30 -6.36 2.66 -1.12
N ILE A 31 -5.36 2.03 -1.76
CA ILE A 31 -4.04 1.84 -1.18
C ILE A 31 -3.02 2.71 -1.91
N GLN A 32 -2.22 3.44 -1.15
CA GLN A 32 -1.05 4.17 -1.62
C GLN A 32 0.22 3.52 -1.09
N VAL A 33 1.16 3.27 -1.98
CA VAL A 33 2.50 2.78 -1.67
C VAL A 33 3.48 3.92 -1.89
N HIS A 34 4.40 4.14 -0.96
CA HIS A 34 5.44 5.16 -1.04
C HIS A 34 6.80 4.60 -0.60
N LEU A 35 7.76 4.61 -1.53
CA LEU A 35 9.16 4.28 -1.27
C LEU A 35 9.83 5.46 -0.56
N ALA A 36 10.31 5.22 0.66
CA ALA A 36 11.03 6.21 1.44
C ALA A 36 12.52 6.28 1.05
N GLU A 37 13.15 7.43 1.32
CA GLU A 37 14.58 7.67 1.01
C GLU A 37 15.53 6.74 1.80
N ASP A 38 15.09 6.22 2.94
CA ASP A 38 15.82 5.26 3.76
C ASP A 38 15.76 3.81 3.22
N GLY A 39 15.07 3.61 2.09
CA GLY A 39 14.88 2.31 1.46
C GLY A 39 13.77 1.46 2.10
N GLY A 40 13.02 2.00 3.06
CA GLY A 40 11.78 1.42 3.56
C GLY A 40 10.59 1.75 2.67
N CYS A 41 9.44 1.16 2.96
CA CYS A 41 8.22 1.44 2.22
C CYS A 41 7.04 1.68 3.16
N LEU A 42 6.30 2.73 2.86
CA LEU A 42 5.05 3.10 3.51
C LEU A 42 3.88 2.60 2.67
N VAL A 43 2.92 1.92 3.30
CA VAL A 43 1.64 1.58 2.68
C VAL A 43 0.52 2.27 3.47
N GLU A 44 -0.24 3.13 2.82
CA GLU A 44 -1.41 3.80 3.38
C GLU A 44 -2.68 3.18 2.80
N TYR A 45 -3.65 2.90 3.64
CA TYR A 45 -4.96 2.38 3.26
C TYR A 45 -6.05 3.35 3.73
N ARG A 46 -6.96 3.70 2.84
CA ARG A 46 -8.19 4.41 3.18
C ARG A 46 -9.42 3.60 2.81
N ASP A 47 -10.34 3.51 3.77
CA ASP A 47 -11.62 2.84 3.62
C ASP A 47 -12.77 3.86 3.52
N GLY A 48 -12.85 4.60 2.43
CA GLY A 48 -13.98 5.49 2.15
C GLY A 48 -14.11 6.72 3.07
N GLY A 49 -13.08 7.10 3.83
CA GLY A 49 -13.08 8.34 4.60
C GLY A 49 -11.85 8.59 5.48
N PRO A 50 -11.68 9.83 6.00
CA PRO A 50 -10.50 10.25 6.76
C PRO A 50 -10.36 9.53 8.11
N ASP A 51 -11.48 9.15 8.73
CA ASP A 51 -11.47 8.42 10.01
C ASP A 51 -10.99 6.97 9.84
N GLN A 52 -11.08 6.42 8.63
CA GLN A 52 -10.69 5.05 8.30
C GLN A 52 -9.38 5.06 7.51
N HIS A 53 -8.39 5.75 8.06
CA HIS A 53 -7.06 5.90 7.50
C HIS A 53 -6.04 5.08 8.31
N PHE A 54 -5.34 4.19 7.63
CA PHE A 54 -4.40 3.25 8.21
C PHE A 54 -3.06 3.29 7.49
N ARG A 55 -2.01 2.95 8.23
CA ARG A 55 -0.63 2.92 7.76
C ARG A 55 0.04 1.61 8.14
N ALA A 56 0.77 1.05 7.21
CA ALA A 56 1.67 -0.09 7.36
C ALA A 56 3.08 0.33 6.95
N VAL A 57 4.10 -0.28 7.56
CA VAL A 57 5.51 -0.03 7.23
C VAL A 57 6.18 -1.34 6.88
N VAL A 58 6.82 -1.38 5.72
CA VAL A 58 7.70 -2.46 5.29
C VAL A 58 9.14 -1.98 5.46
N ALA A 59 9.90 -2.72 6.26
CA ALA A 59 11.27 -2.35 6.60
C ALA A 59 12.21 -2.41 5.37
N PRO A 60 13.27 -1.59 5.33
CA PRO A 60 14.31 -1.73 4.31
C PRO A 60 15.01 -3.10 4.39
N PRO A 61 15.61 -3.58 3.28
CA PRO A 61 15.67 -2.93 1.97
C PRO A 61 14.51 -3.33 1.03
N TYR A 62 13.72 -2.34 0.59
CA TYR A 62 12.60 -2.54 -0.33
C TYR A 62 13.01 -3.22 -1.64
N ALA A 63 14.15 -2.80 -2.19
CA ALA A 63 14.68 -3.31 -3.46
C ALA A 63 15.00 -4.81 -3.44
N MET A 64 15.20 -5.44 -2.28
CA MET A 64 15.50 -6.87 -2.21
C MET A 64 14.26 -7.74 -2.02
N LYS A 65 13.34 -7.34 -1.14
CA LYS A 65 12.15 -8.14 -0.77
C LYS A 65 10.91 -7.33 -0.46
N GLY A 66 11.04 -6.05 -0.13
CA GLY A 66 9.87 -5.25 0.27
C GLY A 66 8.84 -5.13 -0.86
N HIS A 67 9.26 -5.12 -2.13
CA HIS A 67 8.33 -5.13 -3.26
C HIS A 67 7.50 -6.41 -3.34
N ASP A 68 8.05 -7.59 -2.99
CA ASP A 68 7.28 -8.85 -2.91
C ASP A 68 6.21 -8.77 -1.82
N GLU A 69 6.58 -8.26 -0.63
CA GLU A 69 5.67 -8.13 0.52
C GLU A 69 4.54 -7.15 0.22
N VAL A 70 4.85 -5.99 -0.37
CA VAL A 70 3.86 -5.00 -0.77
C VAL A 70 2.98 -5.54 -1.90
N ALA A 71 3.54 -6.21 -2.91
CA ALA A 71 2.74 -6.78 -4.00
C ALA A 71 1.74 -7.82 -3.49
N ALA A 72 2.16 -8.69 -2.56
CA ALA A 72 1.26 -9.66 -1.93
C ALA A 72 0.16 -8.97 -1.12
N LEU A 73 0.50 -7.93 -0.35
CA LEU A 73 -0.46 -7.15 0.44
C LEU A 73 -1.49 -6.45 -0.45
N VAL A 74 -1.05 -5.70 -1.46
CA VAL A 74 -1.94 -4.94 -2.35
C VAL A 74 -2.79 -5.87 -3.21
N THR A 75 -2.25 -7.00 -3.65
CA THR A 75 -3.03 -8.02 -4.37
C THR A 75 -4.13 -8.61 -3.48
N SER A 76 -3.79 -9.01 -2.26
CA SER A 76 -4.75 -9.55 -1.29
C SER A 76 -5.85 -8.53 -0.94
N TRP A 77 -5.50 -7.25 -0.79
CA TRP A 77 -6.46 -6.17 -0.62
C TRP A 77 -7.38 -6.02 -1.84
N ALA A 78 -6.82 -6.04 -3.05
CA ALA A 78 -7.60 -5.93 -4.27
C ALA A 78 -8.57 -7.12 -4.47
N GLN A 79 -8.19 -8.31 -4.00
CA GLN A 79 -9.04 -9.51 -4.01
C GLN A 79 -10.06 -9.56 -2.86
N ASP A 80 -9.94 -8.65 -1.88
CA ASP A 80 -10.75 -8.62 -0.66
C ASP A 80 -10.78 -9.97 0.09
N ASP A 81 -9.63 -10.66 0.14
CA ASP A 81 -9.50 -12.00 0.75
C ASP A 81 -9.23 -11.96 2.27
N GLY A 82 -9.11 -10.76 2.85
CA GLY A 82 -8.86 -10.52 4.28
C GLY A 82 -7.42 -10.76 4.76
N GLU A 83 -6.53 -11.34 3.96
CA GLU A 83 -5.14 -11.62 4.38
C GLU A 83 -4.30 -10.34 4.53
N TRP A 84 -4.64 -9.29 3.79
CA TRP A 84 -3.98 -7.98 3.84
C TRP A 84 -4.05 -7.33 5.22
N LEU A 85 -5.11 -7.58 5.99
CA LEU A 85 -5.25 -7.13 7.38
C LEU A 85 -4.16 -7.73 8.28
N ARG A 86 -3.80 -9.00 8.04
CA ARG A 86 -2.77 -9.71 8.80
C ARG A 86 -1.36 -9.32 8.38
N ARG A 87 -1.16 -9.01 7.10
CA ARG A 87 0.15 -8.66 6.51
C ARG A 87 0.64 -7.26 6.89
N GLY A 88 -0.25 -6.27 6.97
CA GLY A 88 0.16 -4.87 7.05
C GLY A 88 0.63 -4.37 8.41
N HIS A 89 0.46 -5.11 9.53
CA HIS A 89 0.72 -4.58 10.87
C HIS A 89 0.16 -3.14 11.06
N TRP A 90 -1.10 -2.95 10.68
CA TRP A 90 -1.71 -1.64 10.47
C TRP A 90 -1.78 -0.79 11.74
N GLN A 91 -1.48 0.49 11.57
CA GLN A 91 -1.62 1.54 12.57
C GLN A 91 -2.62 2.57 12.09
N ARG A 92 -3.55 2.98 12.95
CA ARG A 92 -4.50 4.05 12.61
C ARG A 92 -3.77 5.39 12.56
N VAL A 93 -3.96 6.12 11.46
CA VAL A 93 -3.45 7.48 11.29
C VAL A 93 -4.51 8.43 11.86
N ARG A 94 -4.11 9.33 12.77
CA ARG A 94 -4.96 10.44 13.20
C ARG A 94 -4.64 11.63 12.30
N VAL A 95 -5.64 12.09 11.56
CA VAL A 95 -5.57 13.28 10.70
C VAL A 95 -6.04 14.49 11.49
#